data_AF-A0A7J2NPG9-F1
#
_entry.id   AF-A0A7J2NPG9-F1
#
_cell.length_a   1.000
_cell.length_b   1.000
_cell.length_c   1.000
_cell.angle_alpha   90.00
_cell.angle_beta   90.00
_cell.angle_gamma   90.00
#
_symmetry.space_group_name_H-M   'P 1'
#
loop_
_entity.id
_entity.type
_entity.pdbx_description
1 polymer ?
#
loop_
_entity_poly.entity_id
_entity_poly.type
_entity_poly.pdbx_seq_one_letter_code
_entity_poly.pdbx_strand_id
1 'polypeptide(L)'
;MKIGTNLILLGILSMLVGTAFASPLLLSELEIRPYHAPLPKGPTADIDVNVVYANFSVGDTGERLTDITYFVVLNITNNSDDWAVVNIVQFSAAQNITRGVSVDSPFFGENWTTTSGWQAEGAWVDSEWYNLTWVPHEYFWMNCSVIVNGKEMGESVTLGEGYWMEGVQLMDKYVGGKLSNIYMNMNGTWVDVTGRIEWLDYNGNVVDTSPERLDFSTAVTGLGTFFGEMKLFSSGGSSTDDEEEVPFSIISTRAPTDFNNLWAPHQSRLIALSADRKIFNMFLDYAKLEQLKTEPTTFRGAVHSYLNGTIGVYDSTSVDDEIKQVQLELTEDGYLYNIILSENQMFVMDSYGVEVFIEPRN
;
A
#
# COMPACT_ATOMS: atom_id res chain seq x y z
N MET A 1 -38.98 53.54 -21.76
CA MET A 1 -37.85 52.59 -21.87
C MET A 1 -36.70 52.88 -20.90
N LYS A 2 -36.18 54.11 -20.77
CA LYS A 2 -35.01 54.41 -19.91
C LYS A 2 -35.16 54.07 -18.41
N ILE A 3 -36.35 54.24 -17.84
CA ILE A 3 -36.59 53.96 -16.40
C ILE A 3 -36.54 52.45 -16.10
N GLY A 4 -37.08 51.61 -16.99
CA GLY A 4 -37.05 50.15 -16.82
C GLY A 4 -35.62 49.59 -16.90
N THR A 5 -34.80 50.10 -17.82
CA THR A 5 -33.39 49.70 -17.94
C THR A 5 -32.59 50.05 -16.69
N ASN A 6 -32.81 51.22 -16.10
CA ASN A 6 -32.11 51.65 -14.88
C ASN A 6 -32.49 50.79 -13.66
N LEU A 7 -33.75 50.39 -13.54
CA LEU A 7 -34.22 49.54 -12.43
C LEU A 7 -33.64 48.12 -12.53
N ILE A 8 -33.56 47.55 -13.74
CA ILE A 8 -32.91 46.25 -13.95
C ILE A 8 -31.43 46.32 -13.60
N LEU A 9 -30.75 47.40 -13.99
CA LEU A 9 -29.32 47.57 -13.71
C LEU A 9 -29.06 47.72 -12.20
N LEU A 10 -29.91 48.44 -11.48
CA LEU A 10 -29.85 48.55 -10.01
C LEU A 10 -30.13 47.22 -9.32
N GLY A 11 -31.06 46.42 -9.83
CA GLY A 11 -31.34 45.07 -9.34
C GLY A 11 -30.13 44.14 -9.49
N ILE A 12 -29.50 44.12 -10.67
CA ILE A 12 -28.28 43.35 -10.93
C ILE A 12 -27.15 43.82 -10.00
N LEU A 13 -26.94 45.13 -9.86
CA LEU A 13 -25.91 45.67 -8.96
C LEU A 13 -26.16 45.28 -7.50
N SER A 14 -27.40 45.37 -7.04
CA SER A 14 -27.77 44.96 -5.67
C SER A 14 -27.55 43.47 -5.44
N MET A 15 -27.79 42.64 -6.45
CA MET A 15 -27.58 41.20 -6.36
C MET A 15 -26.08 40.85 -6.38
N LEU A 16 -25.28 41.53 -7.22
CA LEU A 16 -23.82 41.39 -7.26
C LEU A 16 -23.17 41.84 -5.95
N VAL A 17 -23.61 42.95 -5.38
CA VAL A 17 -23.16 43.44 -4.08
C VAL A 17 -23.58 42.45 -2.98
N GLY A 18 -24.86 42.03 -2.97
CA GLY A 18 -25.35 41.05 -1.99
C GLY A 18 -24.59 39.73 -2.02
N THR A 19 -24.29 39.19 -3.20
CA THR A 19 -23.47 37.99 -3.35
C THR A 19 -22.02 38.23 -2.93
N ALA A 20 -21.38 39.33 -3.37
CA ALA A 20 -20.01 39.64 -2.99
C ALA A 20 -19.79 39.80 -1.47
N PHE A 21 -20.80 40.30 -0.73
CA PHE A 21 -20.72 40.44 0.73
C PHE A 21 -21.23 39.22 1.51
N ALA A 22 -22.12 38.40 0.94
CA ALA A 22 -22.58 37.17 1.57
C ALA A 22 -21.62 35.99 1.34
N SER A 23 -20.92 35.95 0.21
CA SER A 23 -19.98 34.86 -0.11
C SER A 23 -18.87 34.69 0.94
N PRO A 24 -18.21 35.74 1.47
CA PRO A 24 -17.23 35.59 2.54
C PRO A 24 -17.81 35.04 3.86
N LEU A 25 -19.08 35.34 4.16
CA LEU A 25 -19.77 34.79 5.33
C LEU A 25 -20.10 33.31 5.15
N LEU A 26 -20.54 32.90 3.96
CA LEU A 26 -20.75 31.49 3.62
C LEU A 26 -19.43 30.69 3.57
N LEU A 27 -18.34 31.34 3.17
CA LEU A 27 -16.98 30.76 3.20
C LEU A 27 -16.41 30.67 4.62
N SER A 28 -16.84 31.53 5.56
CA SER A 28 -16.33 31.50 6.94
C SER A 28 -16.85 30.33 7.79
N GLU A 29 -17.91 29.64 7.34
CA GLU A 29 -18.42 28.41 7.97
C GLU A 29 -17.80 27.14 7.38
N LEU A 30 -17.03 27.26 6.30
CA LEU A 30 -16.32 26.13 5.71
C LEU A 30 -15.05 25.86 6.51
N GLU A 31 -15.05 24.77 7.27
CA GLU A 31 -13.84 24.22 7.88
C GLU A 31 -12.93 23.70 6.77
N ILE A 32 -12.00 24.56 6.32
CA ILE A 32 -10.95 24.19 5.39
C ILE A 32 -9.75 23.75 6.21
N ARG A 33 -9.36 22.49 6.05
CA ARG A 33 -8.15 21.95 6.69
C ARG A 33 -6.92 22.40 5.90
N PRO A 34 -5.87 22.86 6.58
CA PRO A 34 -4.68 23.35 5.92
C PRO A 34 -3.94 22.20 5.22
N TYR A 35 -3.25 22.55 4.14
CA TYR A 35 -2.38 21.60 3.45
C TYR A 35 -1.16 21.37 4.34
N HIS A 36 -0.97 20.12 4.75
CA HIS A 36 0.26 19.71 5.42
C HIS A 36 1.23 19.25 4.36
N ALA A 37 2.22 20.09 4.06
CA ALA A 37 3.31 19.71 3.17
C ALA A 37 3.91 18.38 3.65
N PRO A 38 4.20 17.43 2.74
CA PRO A 38 4.88 16.21 3.09
C PRO A 38 6.20 16.56 3.80
N LEU A 39 6.57 15.73 4.76
CA LEU A 39 7.86 15.90 5.43
C LEU A 39 8.97 15.88 4.38
N PRO A 40 10.02 16.72 4.51
CA PRO A 40 11.14 16.68 3.59
C PRO A 40 11.71 15.26 3.55
N LYS A 41 12.07 14.75 2.36
CA LYS A 41 12.74 13.44 2.25
C LYS A 41 14.06 13.50 3.03
N GLY A 42 14.25 12.55 3.94
CA GLY A 42 15.46 12.42 4.74
C GLY A 42 16.25 11.16 4.37
N PRO A 43 17.32 10.85 5.13
CA PRO A 43 17.95 9.54 5.08
C PRO A 43 16.91 8.45 5.32
N THR A 44 16.97 7.38 4.53
CA THR A 44 16.08 6.22 4.65
C THR A 44 16.80 5.08 5.35
N ALA A 45 16.03 4.18 5.97
CA ALA A 45 16.60 2.94 6.47
C ALA A 45 17.01 2.04 5.30
N ASP A 46 18.21 1.49 5.38
CA ASP A 46 18.74 0.44 4.51
C ASP A 46 18.41 -0.92 5.12
N ILE A 47 17.26 -1.48 4.73
CA ILE A 47 16.79 -2.80 5.17
C ILE A 47 16.73 -3.71 3.95
N ASP A 48 17.37 -4.87 4.05
CA ASP A 48 17.28 -5.93 3.06
C ASP A 48 16.32 -7.03 3.53
N VAL A 49 15.61 -7.64 2.59
CA VAL A 49 14.82 -8.86 2.82
C VAL A 49 15.33 -10.03 1.98
N ASN A 50 15.33 -11.24 2.54
CA ASN A 50 15.61 -12.47 1.80
C ASN A 50 14.65 -13.60 2.20
N VAL A 51 13.95 -14.20 1.24
CA VAL A 51 13.19 -15.43 1.44
C VAL A 51 14.17 -16.59 1.58
N VAL A 52 14.37 -17.11 2.79
CA VAL A 52 15.35 -18.16 3.07
C VAL A 52 14.73 -19.55 3.22
N TYR A 53 13.42 -19.59 3.46
CA TYR A 53 12.66 -20.82 3.57
C TYR A 53 11.21 -20.58 3.14
N ALA A 54 10.63 -21.53 2.42
CA ALA A 54 9.20 -21.60 2.18
C ALA A 54 8.78 -23.06 2.12
N ASN A 55 7.79 -23.42 2.92
CA ASN A 55 7.10 -24.70 2.83
C ASN A 55 5.61 -24.40 2.65
N PHE A 56 4.97 -25.05 1.68
CA PHE A 56 3.53 -24.92 1.53
C PHE A 56 2.92 -26.21 1.00
N SER A 57 1.70 -26.46 1.45
CA SER A 57 0.91 -27.64 1.09
C SER A 57 -0.46 -27.20 0.57
N VAL A 58 -0.98 -27.98 -0.37
CA VAL A 58 -2.35 -27.85 -0.85
C VAL A 58 -3.05 -29.12 -0.40
N GLY A 59 -3.94 -28.98 0.57
CA GLY A 59 -4.70 -30.07 1.18
C GLY A 59 -5.89 -30.48 0.34
N ASP A 60 -6.86 -31.13 1.01
CA ASP A 60 -8.05 -31.65 0.34
C ASP A 60 -8.88 -30.52 -0.27
N THR A 61 -9.32 -30.76 -1.51
CA THR A 61 -10.24 -29.87 -2.21
C THR A 61 -11.67 -30.34 -1.96
N GLY A 62 -12.41 -29.59 -1.14
CA GLY A 62 -13.85 -29.75 -0.98
C GLY A 62 -14.63 -29.19 -2.18
N GLU A 63 -15.98 -29.24 -2.11
CA GLU A 63 -16.83 -28.74 -3.20
C GLU A 63 -16.63 -27.24 -3.50
N ARG A 64 -16.23 -26.45 -2.51
CA ARG A 64 -16.11 -24.98 -2.62
C ARG A 64 -14.81 -24.39 -2.12
N LEU A 65 -14.08 -25.13 -1.28
CA LEU A 65 -12.93 -24.65 -0.54
C LEU A 65 -11.76 -25.63 -0.72
N THR A 66 -10.55 -25.10 -0.70
CA THR A 66 -9.31 -25.88 -0.67
C THR A 66 -8.47 -25.42 0.50
N ASP A 67 -7.98 -26.39 1.26
CA ASP A 67 -7.06 -26.15 2.37
C ASP A 67 -5.68 -25.78 1.83
N ILE A 68 -5.13 -24.66 2.29
CA ILE A 68 -3.78 -24.20 1.96
C ILE A 68 -3.07 -23.86 3.27
N THR A 69 -1.95 -24.54 3.49
CA THR A 69 -1.07 -24.27 4.63
C THR A 69 0.28 -23.80 4.10
N TYR A 70 0.86 -22.77 4.72
CA TYR A 70 2.21 -22.33 4.39
C TYR A 70 2.98 -21.86 5.62
N PHE A 71 4.29 -21.97 5.51
CA PHE A 71 5.28 -21.49 6.46
C PHE A 71 6.48 -20.94 5.70
N VAL A 72 6.64 -19.63 5.72
CA VAL A 72 7.68 -18.89 5.02
C VAL A 72 8.54 -18.17 6.05
N VAL A 73 9.85 -18.18 5.85
CA VAL A 73 10.79 -17.44 6.69
C VAL A 73 11.54 -16.44 5.84
N LEU A 74 11.47 -15.17 6.26
CA LEU A 74 12.19 -14.04 5.70
C LEU A 74 13.36 -13.70 6.62
N ASN A 75 14.58 -13.62 6.10
CA ASN A 75 15.69 -12.98 6.78
C ASN A 75 15.65 -11.48 6.50
N ILE A 76 15.44 -10.67 7.53
CA ILE A 76 15.36 -9.22 7.42
C ILE A 76 16.56 -8.62 8.14
N THR A 77 17.39 -7.89 7.39
CA THR A 77 18.65 -7.33 7.88
C THR A 77 18.62 -5.82 7.81
N ASN A 78 18.93 -5.15 8.91
CA ASN A 78 19.18 -3.72 8.92
C ASN A 78 20.65 -3.45 8.63
N ASN A 79 20.97 -2.93 7.45
CA ASN A 79 22.32 -2.55 7.06
C ASN A 79 22.67 -1.11 7.47
N SER A 80 21.71 -0.36 8.00
CA SER A 80 21.92 1.01 8.47
C SER A 80 22.80 1.04 9.71
N ASP A 81 23.50 2.17 9.90
CA ASP A 81 24.21 2.48 11.16
C ASP A 81 23.25 2.98 12.28
N ASP A 82 21.99 3.19 11.93
CA ASP A 82 20.93 3.67 12.83
C ASP A 82 19.88 2.57 13.09
N TRP A 83 19.13 2.76 14.19
CA TRP A 83 17.98 1.91 14.50
C TRP A 83 16.87 2.13 13.47
N ALA A 84 16.27 1.05 13.01
CA ALA A 84 15.18 1.09 12.05
C ALA A 84 13.93 0.42 12.64
N VAL A 85 12.77 0.97 12.33
CA VAL A 85 11.48 0.35 12.63
C VAL A 85 11.00 -0.35 11.38
N VAL A 86 10.68 -1.63 11.48
CA VAL A 86 9.98 -2.37 10.42
C VAL A 86 8.49 -2.32 10.75
N ASN A 87 7.65 -1.88 9.81
CA ASN A 87 6.21 -1.76 10.03
C ASN A 87 5.41 -2.80 9.25
N ILE A 88 5.91 -3.26 8.10
CA ILE A 88 5.24 -4.26 7.27
C ILE A 88 6.29 -5.21 6.71
N VAL A 89 5.94 -6.50 6.70
CA VAL A 89 6.65 -7.50 5.92
C VAL A 89 5.65 -8.20 5.02
N GLN A 90 6.07 -8.58 3.83
CA GLN A 90 5.20 -9.25 2.88
C GLN A 90 5.93 -10.36 2.15
N PHE A 91 5.20 -11.43 1.87
CA PHE A 91 5.61 -12.48 0.97
C PHE A 91 4.56 -12.71 -0.11
N SER A 92 5.00 -13.06 -1.32
CA SER A 92 4.11 -13.54 -2.37
C SER A 92 4.81 -14.55 -3.27
N ALA A 93 4.08 -15.58 -3.67
CA ALA A 93 4.52 -16.57 -4.65
C ALA A 93 3.60 -16.52 -5.88
N ALA A 94 4.18 -16.41 -7.07
CA ALA A 94 3.44 -16.39 -8.33
C ALA A 94 4.22 -17.07 -9.47
N GLN A 95 3.53 -17.41 -10.56
CA GLN A 95 4.20 -17.93 -11.77
C GLN A 95 5.28 -16.95 -12.25
N ASN A 96 4.91 -15.68 -12.33
CA ASN A 96 5.83 -14.62 -12.71
C ASN A 96 5.57 -13.39 -11.84
N ILE A 97 6.65 -12.83 -11.28
CA ILE A 97 6.64 -11.52 -10.64
C ILE A 97 7.64 -10.67 -11.39
N THR A 98 7.14 -9.62 -12.04
CA THR A 98 7.99 -8.67 -12.73
C THR A 98 8.30 -7.51 -11.80
N ARG A 99 9.60 -7.21 -11.68
CA ARG A 99 10.08 -6.05 -10.94
C ARG A 99 9.66 -4.79 -11.69
N GLY A 100 8.92 -3.92 -11.00
CA GLY A 100 8.86 -2.53 -11.41
C GLY A 100 10.01 -1.71 -10.83
N VAL A 101 10.33 -0.53 -11.37
CA VAL A 101 11.21 0.45 -10.70
C VAL A 101 10.54 0.84 -9.38
N SER A 102 11.18 0.56 -8.25
CA SER A 102 10.63 0.86 -6.91
C SER A 102 9.98 2.25 -6.83
N VAL A 103 8.69 2.27 -6.49
CA VAL A 103 8.07 3.36 -5.71
C VAL A 103 7.57 2.75 -4.41
N ASP A 104 7.39 3.59 -3.39
CA ASP A 104 7.02 3.31 -1.99
C ASP A 104 5.68 2.53 -1.79
N SER A 105 5.22 1.73 -2.76
CA SER A 105 4.00 0.94 -2.70
C SER A 105 4.24 -0.46 -2.10
N PRO A 106 3.56 -0.79 -0.98
CA PRO A 106 3.64 -2.14 -0.39
C PRO A 106 3.05 -3.23 -1.25
N PHE A 107 2.06 -2.88 -2.06
CA PHE A 107 1.07 -3.83 -2.50
C PHE A 107 1.53 -4.63 -3.72
N PHE A 108 1.60 -5.95 -3.55
CA PHE A 108 1.68 -6.90 -4.65
C PHE A 108 0.30 -7.04 -5.32
N GLY A 109 0.22 -6.75 -6.63
CA GLY A 109 -1.03 -6.87 -7.39
C GLY A 109 -0.93 -7.93 -8.48
N GLU A 110 -1.86 -8.90 -8.48
CA GLU A 110 -2.07 -9.83 -9.60
C GLU A 110 -2.74 -9.14 -10.79
N ASN A 111 -2.04 -8.59 -11.79
CA ASN A 111 -2.73 -7.81 -12.83
C ASN A 111 -3.72 -6.75 -12.27
N TRP A 112 -3.52 -6.30 -11.02
CA TRP A 112 -4.38 -5.31 -10.42
C TRP A 112 -3.96 -3.95 -10.94
N THR A 113 -4.96 -3.13 -11.21
CA THR A 113 -4.79 -1.70 -11.33
C THR A 113 -4.43 -1.16 -9.95
N THR A 114 -3.14 -1.11 -9.62
CA THR A 114 -2.69 -0.53 -8.37
C THR A 114 -2.93 0.96 -8.43
N THR A 115 -3.55 1.49 -7.38
CA THR A 115 -3.83 2.91 -7.22
C THR A 115 -3.00 3.45 -6.07
N SER A 116 -1.98 4.29 -6.33
CA SER A 116 -1.23 4.97 -5.27
C SER A 116 -1.75 6.38 -5.09
N GLY A 117 -2.36 6.65 -3.93
CA GLY A 117 -2.85 7.97 -3.56
C GLY A 117 -1.75 8.85 -2.96
N TRP A 118 -1.65 10.11 -3.40
CA TRP A 118 -0.73 11.11 -2.86
C TRP A 118 -1.35 12.51 -2.88
N GLN A 119 -0.71 13.50 -2.27
CA GLN A 119 -1.24 14.86 -2.12
C GLN A 119 -0.24 15.90 -2.64
N ALA A 120 -0.75 16.95 -3.29
CA ALA A 120 0.03 18.12 -3.71
C ALA A 120 -0.61 19.41 -3.18
N GLU A 121 0.17 20.48 -3.05
CA GLU A 121 -0.35 21.82 -2.69
C GLU A 121 -1.38 22.33 -3.71
N GLY A 122 -1.26 21.88 -4.96
CA GLY A 122 -2.25 22.05 -6.00
C GLY A 122 -1.77 21.49 -7.34
N ALA A 123 -2.66 21.53 -8.33
CA ALA A 123 -2.36 21.11 -9.68
C ALA A 123 -3.09 21.99 -10.70
N TRP A 124 -2.44 22.24 -11.82
CA TRP A 124 -3.08 22.74 -13.03
C TRP A 124 -3.73 21.58 -13.76
N VAL A 125 -5.02 21.69 -14.07
CA VAL A 125 -5.71 20.75 -14.97
C VAL A 125 -6.39 21.57 -16.05
N ASP A 126 -6.06 21.29 -17.31
CA ASP A 126 -6.60 22.04 -18.46
C ASP A 126 -6.39 23.58 -18.32
N SER A 127 -5.22 23.99 -17.83
CA SER A 127 -4.87 25.41 -17.53
C SER A 127 -5.67 26.09 -16.41
N GLU A 128 -6.43 25.32 -15.61
CA GLU A 128 -7.09 25.81 -14.40
C GLU A 128 -6.36 25.29 -13.15
N TRP A 129 -6.12 26.18 -12.18
CA TRP A 129 -5.44 25.82 -10.93
C TRP A 129 -6.43 25.30 -9.90
N TYR A 130 -6.19 24.09 -9.41
CA TYR A 130 -6.92 23.42 -8.33
C TYR A 130 -6.02 23.31 -7.11
N ASN A 131 -6.45 23.83 -5.97
CA ASN A 131 -5.73 23.75 -4.70
C ASN A 131 -6.68 23.53 -3.50
N LEU A 132 -7.90 23.08 -3.78
CA LEU A 132 -8.88 22.77 -2.76
C LEU A 132 -9.62 21.51 -3.18
N THR A 133 -9.72 20.55 -2.27
CA THR A 133 -10.36 19.25 -2.51
C THR A 133 -11.38 18.95 -1.43
N TRP A 134 -12.57 18.49 -1.84
CA TRP A 134 -13.54 17.92 -0.91
C TRP A 134 -13.22 16.45 -0.67
N VAL A 135 -13.03 16.08 0.60
CA VAL A 135 -12.69 14.73 1.04
C VAL A 135 -13.88 14.15 1.81
N PRO A 136 -14.52 13.08 1.32
CA PRO A 136 -15.57 12.40 2.08
C PRO A 136 -14.98 11.71 3.32
N HIS A 137 -15.74 11.66 4.42
CA HIS A 137 -15.30 11.00 5.65
C HIS A 137 -15.23 9.46 5.54
N GLU A 138 -15.86 8.87 4.52
CA GLU A 138 -16.12 7.43 4.45
C GLU A 138 -15.05 6.63 3.71
N TYR A 139 -13.88 6.50 4.34
CA TYR A 139 -12.71 5.75 3.84
C TYR A 139 -11.91 6.53 2.78
N PHE A 140 -10.75 7.04 3.20
CA PHE A 140 -9.79 7.60 2.27
C PHE A 140 -8.42 6.93 2.44
N TRP A 141 -7.90 6.39 1.33
CA TRP A 141 -6.57 5.80 1.26
C TRP A 141 -5.53 6.92 1.14
N MET A 142 -4.81 7.20 2.23
CA MET A 142 -3.62 8.05 2.18
C MET A 142 -2.37 7.17 2.10
N ASN A 143 -1.51 7.51 1.14
CA ASN A 143 -0.07 7.23 1.10
C ASN A 143 0.39 6.10 2.04
N CYS A 144 0.41 4.85 1.55
CA CYS A 144 1.25 3.67 1.88
C CYS A 144 1.87 3.48 3.29
N SER A 145 1.45 4.23 4.29
CA SER A 145 2.07 4.38 5.60
C SER A 145 1.02 4.52 6.70
N VAL A 146 -0.16 5.09 6.41
CA VAL A 146 -1.31 5.11 7.33
C VAL A 146 -2.63 5.06 6.56
N ILE A 147 -3.41 3.99 6.73
CA ILE A 147 -4.83 4.01 6.37
C ILE A 147 -5.52 4.90 7.40
N VAL A 148 -5.75 6.17 7.07
CA VAL A 148 -6.55 7.03 7.95
C VAL A 148 -8.02 6.70 7.71
N ASN A 149 -8.59 5.86 8.57
CA ASN A 149 -10.02 5.74 8.63
C ASN A 149 -10.61 7.09 9.07
N GLY A 150 -11.70 7.55 8.45
CA GLY A 150 -12.41 8.75 8.93
C GLY A 150 -12.83 8.64 10.40
N LYS A 151 -12.99 7.41 10.92
CA LYS A 151 -13.19 7.12 12.35
C LYS A 151 -12.01 7.50 13.26
N GLU A 152 -10.77 7.52 12.78
CA GLU A 152 -9.59 7.90 13.56
C GLU A 152 -9.45 9.41 13.72
N MET A 153 -10.26 10.21 12.99
CA MET A 153 -10.28 11.67 13.09
C MET A 153 -11.31 12.22 14.09
N GLY A 154 -11.97 11.36 14.87
CA GLY A 154 -12.91 11.76 15.92
C GLY A 154 -14.36 11.84 15.44
N GLU A 155 -15.22 11.16 16.21
CA GLU A 155 -16.69 11.16 16.16
C GLU A 155 -17.38 10.49 14.95
N SER A 156 -18.63 10.11 15.20
CA SER A 156 -19.48 9.24 14.38
C SER A 156 -19.60 9.72 12.93
N VAL A 157 -18.96 9.00 12.01
CA VAL A 157 -19.06 9.25 10.57
C VAL A 157 -20.50 9.08 10.09
N THR A 158 -21.12 10.15 9.62
CA THR A 158 -22.43 10.11 8.94
C THR A 158 -22.20 9.94 7.44
N LEU A 159 -22.88 8.96 6.82
CA LEU A 159 -22.92 8.77 5.36
C LEU A 159 -23.26 10.08 4.64
N GLY A 160 -22.33 10.60 3.83
CA GLY A 160 -22.49 11.84 3.06
C GLY A 160 -21.82 13.10 3.62
N GLU A 161 -21.10 13.02 4.74
CA GLU A 161 -20.29 14.12 5.27
C GLU A 161 -18.83 14.09 4.79
N GLY A 162 -18.17 15.25 4.81
CA GLY A 162 -16.78 15.41 4.40
C GLY A 162 -16.19 16.73 4.88
N TYR A 163 -14.96 17.02 4.49
CA TYR A 163 -14.28 18.28 4.78
C TYR A 163 -13.57 18.80 3.53
N TRP A 164 -13.34 20.11 3.50
CA TRP A 164 -12.44 20.70 2.51
C TRP A 164 -11.02 20.66 3.03
N MET A 165 -10.09 20.31 2.15
CA MET A 165 -8.66 20.44 2.41
C MET A 165 -8.03 21.37 1.38
N GLU A 166 -7.08 22.19 1.82
CA GLU A 166 -6.12 22.78 0.89
C GLU A 166 -5.25 21.66 0.28
N GLY A 167 -4.93 21.82 -1.00
CA GLY A 167 -4.26 20.81 -1.81
C GLY A 167 -5.20 19.97 -2.68
N VAL A 168 -4.57 19.16 -3.53
CA VAL A 168 -5.22 18.16 -4.38
C VAL A 168 -4.82 16.76 -3.98
N GLN A 169 -5.77 15.83 -4.07
CA GLN A 169 -5.50 14.40 -3.94
C GLN A 169 -5.39 13.79 -5.32
N LEU A 170 -4.30 13.06 -5.53
CA LEU A 170 -3.95 12.43 -6.79
C LEU A 170 -3.83 10.93 -6.59
N MET A 171 -4.15 10.18 -7.63
CA MET A 171 -4.14 8.73 -7.63
C MET A 171 -3.61 8.21 -8.94
N ASP A 172 -2.47 7.53 -8.89
CA ASP A 172 -1.84 6.95 -10.06
C ASP A 172 -2.32 5.52 -10.23
N LYS A 173 -2.78 5.16 -11.43
CA LYS A 173 -3.22 3.82 -11.78
C LYS A 173 -2.23 3.16 -12.71
N TYR A 174 -1.78 1.97 -12.37
CA TYR A 174 -0.82 1.20 -13.18
C TYR A 174 -1.48 -0.03 -13.80
N VAL A 175 -1.12 -0.39 -15.05
CA VAL A 175 -1.53 -1.64 -15.70
C VAL A 175 -0.28 -2.31 -16.27
N GLY A 176 0.03 -3.53 -15.78
CA GLY A 176 1.23 -4.26 -16.22
C GLY A 176 2.53 -3.49 -15.97
N GLY A 177 2.61 -2.83 -14.81
CA GLY A 177 3.78 -2.05 -14.39
C GLY A 177 3.92 -0.68 -15.07
N LYS A 178 3.02 -0.28 -15.97
CA LYS A 178 3.04 1.03 -16.64
C LYS A 178 1.94 1.93 -16.11
N LEU A 179 2.25 3.21 -15.87
CA LEU A 179 1.25 4.22 -15.55
C LEU A 179 0.22 4.28 -16.69
N SER A 180 -1.02 3.92 -16.39
CA SER A 180 -2.12 3.93 -17.35
C SER A 180 -2.97 5.19 -17.23
N ASN A 181 -3.22 5.64 -15.99
CA ASN A 181 -4.05 6.81 -15.73
C ASN A 181 -3.56 7.55 -14.48
N ILE A 182 -3.74 8.87 -14.46
CA ILE A 182 -3.68 9.69 -13.25
C ILE A 182 -5.10 10.18 -12.98
N TYR A 183 -5.58 10.01 -11.76
CA TYR A 183 -6.86 10.53 -11.30
C TYR A 183 -6.63 11.65 -10.28
N MET A 184 -7.49 12.66 -10.31
CA MET A 184 -7.57 13.69 -9.28
C MET A 184 -8.93 13.60 -8.60
N ASN A 185 -8.94 13.69 -7.27
CA ASN A 185 -10.19 13.84 -6.55
C ASN A 185 -10.73 15.26 -6.81
N MET A 186 -11.82 15.35 -7.57
CA MET A 186 -12.54 16.58 -7.83
C MET A 186 -13.91 16.47 -7.18
N ASN A 187 -14.10 17.17 -6.05
CA ASN A 187 -15.35 17.22 -5.31
C ASN A 187 -15.86 15.84 -4.82
N GLY A 188 -14.97 15.01 -4.27
CA GLY A 188 -15.28 13.67 -3.78
C GLY A 188 -15.39 12.59 -4.86
N THR A 189 -15.05 12.91 -6.11
CA THR A 189 -15.07 11.95 -7.23
C THR A 189 -13.70 11.89 -7.90
N TRP A 190 -13.21 10.68 -8.17
CA TRP A 190 -11.98 10.47 -8.94
C TRP A 190 -12.20 10.74 -10.43
N VAL A 191 -11.57 11.78 -10.95
CA VAL A 191 -11.63 12.20 -12.35
C VAL A 191 -10.31 11.88 -13.02
N ASP A 192 -10.34 11.20 -14.17
CA ASP A 192 -9.13 10.91 -14.96
C ASP A 192 -8.56 12.21 -15.54
N VAL A 193 -7.38 12.62 -15.09
CA VAL A 193 -6.66 13.83 -15.51
C VAL A 193 -5.41 13.52 -16.33
N THR A 194 -5.27 12.29 -16.82
CA THR A 194 -4.09 11.82 -17.57
C THR A 194 -3.78 12.73 -18.75
N GLY A 195 -2.54 13.24 -18.80
CA GLY A 195 -2.08 14.13 -19.87
C GLY A 195 -2.69 15.54 -19.86
N ARG A 196 -3.50 15.87 -18.85
CA ARG A 196 -4.12 17.19 -18.64
C ARG A 196 -3.59 17.89 -17.40
N ILE A 197 -2.90 17.16 -16.53
CA ILE A 197 -2.41 17.63 -15.24
C ILE A 197 -0.95 18.12 -15.32
N GLU A 198 -0.65 19.20 -14.61
CA GLU A 198 0.69 19.63 -14.23
C GLU A 198 0.65 19.97 -12.73
N TRP A 199 1.64 19.58 -11.94
CA TRP A 199 1.65 19.92 -10.50
C TRP A 199 3.01 20.49 -10.09
N LEU A 200 3.06 21.10 -8.90
CA LEU A 200 4.30 21.59 -8.32
C LEU A 200 4.91 20.51 -7.41
N ASP A 201 6.17 20.14 -7.65
CA ASP A 201 6.93 19.33 -6.68
C ASP A 201 7.20 20.13 -5.40
N TYR A 202 7.80 19.47 -4.41
CA TYR A 202 8.16 20.09 -3.12
C TYR A 202 9.13 21.27 -3.22
N ASN A 203 9.80 21.45 -4.37
CA ASN A 203 10.69 22.58 -4.65
C ASN A 203 9.99 23.69 -5.45
N GLY A 204 8.69 23.55 -5.75
CA GLY A 204 7.95 24.47 -6.59
C GLY A 204 8.26 24.35 -8.08
N ASN A 205 8.86 23.24 -8.53
CA ASN A 205 9.06 22.98 -9.96
C ASN A 205 7.81 22.34 -10.55
N VAL A 206 7.47 22.73 -11.78
CA VAL A 206 6.41 22.05 -12.54
C VAL A 206 6.88 20.65 -12.92
N VAL A 207 6.13 19.64 -12.50
CA VAL A 207 6.30 18.25 -12.94
C VAL A 207 5.40 18.03 -14.16
N ASP A 208 6.05 17.84 -15.31
CA ASP A 208 5.38 17.50 -16.58
C ASP A 208 5.04 16.00 -16.58
N THR A 209 3.76 15.70 -16.73
CA THR A 209 3.20 14.34 -16.60
C THR A 209 3.03 13.65 -17.94
N SER A 210 3.70 14.13 -19.00
CA SER A 210 3.61 13.50 -20.31
C SER A 210 3.93 11.99 -20.21
N PRO A 211 3.01 11.11 -20.65
CA PRO A 211 3.16 9.65 -20.51
C PRO A 211 4.37 9.08 -21.28
N GLU A 212 4.99 9.86 -22.17
CA GLU A 212 6.24 9.49 -22.85
C GLU A 212 7.51 9.72 -22.01
N ARG A 213 7.43 10.45 -20.90
CA ARG A 213 8.58 10.81 -20.03
C ARG A 213 8.51 10.25 -18.61
N LEU A 214 7.33 9.78 -18.20
CA LEU A 214 7.18 8.97 -17.00
C LEU A 214 7.47 7.51 -17.37
N ASP A 215 8.75 7.17 -17.62
CA ASP A 215 9.19 5.77 -17.56
C ASP A 215 9.27 5.34 -16.09
N PHE A 216 8.08 5.33 -15.50
CA PHE A 216 7.83 4.72 -14.23
C PHE A 216 7.28 3.33 -14.57
N SER A 217 8.19 2.42 -14.90
CA SER A 217 7.89 1.00 -14.94
C SER A 217 7.67 0.49 -13.52
N THR A 218 6.86 1.14 -12.66
CA THR A 218 7.14 1.23 -11.21
C THR A 218 6.39 0.31 -10.26
N ALA A 219 5.42 -0.47 -10.73
CA ALA A 219 4.69 -1.40 -9.86
C ALA A 219 5.25 -2.82 -9.99
N VAL A 220 5.52 -3.47 -8.86
CA VAL A 220 5.75 -4.92 -8.84
C VAL A 220 4.44 -5.63 -9.17
N THR A 221 4.37 -6.24 -10.35
CA THR A 221 3.16 -6.96 -10.80
C THR A 221 3.37 -8.47 -10.77
N GLY A 222 2.37 -9.17 -10.25
CA GLY A 222 2.28 -10.62 -10.29
C GLY A 222 1.37 -11.09 -11.42
N LEU A 223 1.73 -12.19 -12.06
CA LEU A 223 0.85 -12.98 -12.91
C LEU A 223 0.75 -14.38 -12.30
N GLY A 224 -0.48 -14.81 -12.01
CA GLY A 224 -0.75 -16.14 -11.47
C GLY A 224 -0.18 -16.34 -10.07
N THR A 225 -0.58 -15.48 -9.14
CA THR A 225 -0.26 -15.62 -7.72
C THR A 225 -0.94 -16.85 -7.16
N PHE A 226 -0.12 -17.64 -6.47
CA PHE A 226 -0.55 -18.82 -5.75
C PHE A 226 -1.03 -18.41 -4.36
N PHE A 227 -0.22 -17.61 -3.65
CA PHE A 227 -0.54 -17.10 -2.33
C PHE A 227 0.33 -15.89 -1.98
N GLY A 228 -0.14 -15.08 -1.04
CA GLY A 228 0.64 -14.05 -0.39
C GLY A 228 0.14 -13.75 1.02
N GLU A 229 1.03 -13.21 1.84
CA GLU A 229 0.73 -12.70 3.17
C GLU A 229 1.44 -11.36 3.35
N MET A 230 0.71 -10.39 3.88
CA MET A 230 1.24 -9.15 4.43
C MET A 230 1.04 -9.22 5.94
N LYS A 231 2.11 -9.02 6.72
CA LYS A 231 2.04 -8.94 8.18
C LYS A 231 2.40 -7.54 8.63
N LEU A 232 1.49 -6.90 9.36
CA LEU A 232 1.68 -5.56 9.92
C LEU A 232 2.16 -5.64 11.37
N PHE A 233 3.14 -4.82 11.70
CA PHE A 233 3.69 -4.67 13.05
C PHE A 233 3.16 -3.41 13.77
N SER A 234 2.36 -2.58 13.09
CA SER A 234 1.74 -1.39 13.69
C SER A 234 0.55 -1.72 14.60
N SER A 235 0.42 -1.00 15.71
CA SER A 235 -0.77 -0.99 16.56
C SER A 235 -2.00 -0.46 15.80
N GLY A 236 -3.06 -1.26 15.71
CA GLY A 236 -4.34 -0.88 15.10
C GLY A 236 -5.28 -2.09 15.04
N GLY A 237 -6.59 -1.86 14.89
CA GLY A 237 -7.57 -2.95 14.80
C GLY A 237 -7.35 -3.80 13.54
N SER A 238 -7.30 -5.12 13.67
CA SER A 238 -7.45 -6.03 12.53
C SER A 238 -8.85 -5.86 11.95
N SER A 239 -8.98 -5.81 10.62
CA SER A 239 -10.28 -5.90 9.93
C SER A 239 -10.60 -7.31 9.46
N THR A 240 -9.69 -8.25 9.66
CA THR A 240 -9.96 -9.67 9.45
C THR A 240 -9.90 -10.31 10.82
N ASP A 241 -11.09 -10.51 11.39
CA ASP A 241 -11.29 -11.55 12.39
C ASP A 241 -10.73 -12.87 11.85
N ASP A 242 -10.51 -13.85 12.74
CA ASP A 242 -10.03 -15.21 12.46
C ASP A 242 -10.99 -16.00 11.54
N GLU A 243 -11.31 -15.46 10.35
CA GLU A 243 -12.14 -16.10 9.35
C GLU A 243 -11.31 -17.19 8.69
N GLU A 244 -11.65 -18.42 9.01
CA GLU A 244 -11.11 -19.65 8.43
C GLU A 244 -11.28 -19.67 6.88
N GLU A 245 -12.21 -18.88 6.36
CA GLU A 245 -12.55 -18.73 4.95
C GLU A 245 -12.15 -17.34 4.43
N VAL A 246 -11.12 -17.27 3.59
CA VAL A 246 -10.69 -15.99 3.01
C VAL A 246 -10.98 -15.95 1.50
N PRO A 247 -11.66 -14.92 0.99
CA PRO A 247 -11.95 -14.78 -0.44
C PRO A 247 -10.75 -14.39 -1.32
N PHE A 248 -9.54 -14.22 -0.77
CA PHE A 248 -8.40 -13.66 -1.52
C PHE A 248 -7.12 -14.48 -1.36
N SER A 249 -6.31 -14.49 -2.43
CA SER A 249 -5.00 -15.14 -2.48
C SER A 249 -3.98 -14.47 -1.54
N ILE A 250 -4.18 -13.18 -1.24
CA ILE A 250 -3.36 -12.38 -0.32
C ILE A 250 -4.15 -12.07 0.96
N ILE A 251 -3.56 -12.32 2.12
CA ILE A 251 -4.11 -11.90 3.42
C ILE A 251 -3.26 -10.83 4.09
N SER A 252 -3.90 -10.13 5.02
CA SER A 252 -3.27 -9.19 5.92
C SER A 252 -3.39 -9.72 7.35
N THR A 253 -2.28 -10.04 8.00
CA THR A 253 -2.21 -10.44 9.42
C THR A 253 -1.55 -9.35 10.25
N ARG A 254 -1.68 -9.42 11.58
CA ARG A 254 -1.02 -8.49 12.51
C ARG A 254 -0.18 -9.26 13.50
N ALA A 255 1.02 -8.74 13.80
CA ALA A 255 1.77 -9.18 14.96
C ALA A 255 1.09 -8.70 16.26
N PRO A 256 1.33 -9.38 17.39
CA PRO A 256 0.95 -8.86 18.70
C PRO A 256 1.51 -7.45 18.93
N THR A 257 0.77 -6.58 19.61
CA THR A 257 1.17 -5.18 19.89
C THR A 257 2.48 -5.07 20.65
N ASP A 258 2.83 -6.10 21.42
CA ASP A 258 4.02 -6.15 22.26
C ASP A 258 5.24 -6.71 21.51
N PHE A 259 5.09 -7.10 20.24
CA PHE A 259 6.22 -7.53 19.42
C PHE A 259 7.16 -6.35 19.17
N ASN A 260 8.44 -6.54 19.51
CA ASN A 260 9.46 -5.53 19.26
C ASN A 260 9.77 -5.47 17.76
N ASN A 261 9.26 -4.44 17.08
CA ASN A 261 9.48 -4.22 15.66
C ASN A 261 10.66 -3.27 15.36
N LEU A 262 11.57 -3.11 16.32
CA LEU A 262 12.77 -2.30 16.20
C LEU A 262 13.99 -3.19 15.87
N TRP A 263 14.70 -2.86 14.80
CA TRP A 263 15.94 -3.49 14.38
C TRP A 263 17.13 -2.64 14.79
N ALA A 264 18.06 -3.24 15.53
CA ALA A 264 19.34 -2.61 15.83
C ALA A 264 20.19 -2.45 14.56
N PRO A 265 21.16 -1.52 14.55
CA PRO A 265 22.13 -1.43 13.47
C PRO A 265 22.79 -2.79 13.21
N HIS A 266 22.89 -3.18 11.94
CA HIS A 266 23.53 -4.45 11.50
C HIS A 266 22.87 -5.73 12.04
N GLN A 267 21.62 -5.65 12.53
CA GLN A 267 20.90 -6.79 13.05
C GLN A 267 20.13 -7.52 11.94
N SER A 268 20.27 -8.84 11.90
CA SER A 268 19.42 -9.75 11.13
C SER A 268 18.45 -10.49 12.04
N ARG A 269 17.20 -10.64 11.61
CA ARG A 269 16.14 -11.39 12.29
C ARG A 269 15.40 -12.26 11.30
N LEU A 270 14.99 -13.46 11.73
CA LEU A 270 14.22 -14.39 10.90
C LEU A 270 12.74 -14.24 11.24
N ILE A 271 11.95 -13.74 10.32
CA ILE A 271 10.52 -13.47 10.49
C ILE A 271 9.70 -14.53 9.77
N ALA A 272 8.77 -15.15 10.48
CA ALA A 272 7.87 -16.15 9.96
C ALA A 272 6.51 -15.57 9.53
N LEU A 273 6.09 -15.97 8.34
CA LEU A 273 4.77 -15.79 7.78
C LEU A 273 4.14 -17.17 7.62
N SER A 274 3.01 -17.39 8.29
CA SER A 274 2.41 -18.70 8.33
C SER A 274 0.91 -18.58 8.50
N ALA A 275 0.18 -19.33 7.69
CA ALA A 275 -1.24 -19.51 7.88
C ALA A 275 -1.67 -20.92 7.47
N ASP A 276 -2.76 -21.36 8.09
CA ASP A 276 -3.53 -22.51 7.68
C ASP A 276 -4.96 -22.02 7.40
N ARG A 277 -5.42 -22.14 6.16
CA ARG A 277 -6.66 -21.48 5.71
C ARG A 277 -7.37 -22.21 4.58
N LYS A 278 -8.66 -21.90 4.43
CA LYS A 278 -9.47 -22.32 3.30
C LYS A 278 -9.63 -21.18 2.31
N ILE A 279 -9.31 -21.44 1.04
CA ILE A 279 -9.52 -20.49 -0.06
C ILE A 279 -10.66 -21.00 -0.94
N PHE A 280 -11.55 -20.11 -1.39
CA PHE A 280 -12.58 -20.51 -2.36
C PHE A 280 -11.96 -20.98 -3.67
N ASN A 281 -12.42 -22.14 -4.15
CA ASN A 281 -11.94 -22.77 -5.37
C ASN A 281 -12.05 -21.85 -6.60
N MET A 282 -12.94 -20.86 -6.59
CA MET A 282 -13.10 -19.89 -7.67
C MET A 282 -11.94 -18.89 -7.80
N PHE A 283 -11.15 -18.70 -6.74
CA PHE A 283 -9.94 -17.88 -6.74
C PHE A 283 -8.66 -18.70 -6.87
N LEU A 284 -8.77 -20.03 -6.83
CA LEU A 284 -7.67 -20.94 -7.07
C LEU A 284 -7.68 -21.42 -8.51
N ASP A 285 -6.54 -21.23 -9.17
CA ASP A 285 -6.31 -21.75 -10.50
C ASP A 285 -5.48 -23.04 -10.38
N TYR A 286 -6.17 -24.18 -10.27
CA TYR A 286 -5.52 -25.49 -10.10
C TYR A 286 -4.53 -25.81 -11.22
N ALA A 287 -4.78 -25.33 -12.44
CA ALA A 287 -3.84 -25.52 -13.53
C ALA A 287 -2.49 -24.85 -13.24
N LYS A 288 -2.50 -23.72 -12.49
CA LYS A 288 -1.27 -23.08 -12.03
C LYS A 288 -0.65 -23.85 -10.86
N LEU A 289 -1.45 -24.41 -9.94
CA LEU A 289 -0.90 -25.21 -8.85
C LEU A 289 -0.14 -26.44 -9.37
N GLU A 290 -0.60 -27.07 -10.44
CA GLU A 290 0.15 -28.14 -11.10
C GLU A 290 1.49 -27.67 -11.69
N GLN A 291 1.61 -26.40 -12.09
CA GLN A 291 2.87 -25.85 -12.59
C GLN A 291 3.93 -25.70 -11.50
N LEU A 292 3.55 -25.57 -10.22
CA LEU A 292 4.51 -25.57 -9.10
C LEU A 292 5.40 -26.83 -9.08
N LYS A 293 4.89 -27.94 -9.64
CA LYS A 293 5.61 -29.22 -9.74
C LYS A 293 6.66 -29.25 -10.85
N THR A 294 6.49 -28.44 -11.89
CA THR A 294 7.24 -28.58 -13.14
C THR A 294 7.98 -27.34 -13.58
N GLU A 295 7.57 -26.17 -13.08
CA GLU A 295 8.11 -24.87 -13.51
C GLU A 295 8.64 -24.08 -12.31
N PRO A 296 9.65 -23.23 -12.52
CA PRO A 296 10.12 -22.30 -11.50
C PRO A 296 9.00 -21.36 -11.05
N THR A 297 8.92 -21.14 -9.74
CA THR A 297 8.03 -20.17 -9.11
C THR A 297 8.79 -18.89 -8.83
N THR A 298 8.15 -17.74 -8.97
CA THR A 298 8.76 -16.46 -8.57
C THR A 298 8.29 -16.08 -7.17
N PHE A 299 9.24 -15.89 -6.26
CA PHE A 299 9.02 -15.37 -4.92
C PHE A 299 9.28 -13.87 -4.88
N ARG A 300 8.46 -13.16 -4.10
CA ARG A 300 8.69 -11.78 -3.67
C ARG A 300 8.69 -11.75 -2.15
N GLY A 301 9.80 -11.34 -1.56
CA GLY A 301 9.83 -10.81 -0.18
C GLY A 301 9.86 -9.29 -0.25
N ALA A 302 9.07 -8.62 0.59
CA ALA A 302 9.08 -7.17 0.69
C ALA A 302 9.07 -6.73 2.16
N VAL A 303 9.72 -5.61 2.44
CA VAL A 303 9.81 -5.04 3.78
C VAL A 303 9.63 -3.53 3.73
N HIS A 304 8.84 -3.01 4.65
CA HIS A 304 8.64 -1.57 4.85
C HIS A 304 9.31 -1.18 6.15
N SER A 305 10.00 -0.05 6.10
CA SER A 305 10.71 0.44 7.26
C SER A 305 10.85 1.95 7.26
N TYR A 306 11.29 2.48 8.39
CA TYR A 306 11.72 3.86 8.53
C TYR A 306 12.76 3.97 9.65
N LEU A 307 13.60 5.00 9.62
CA LEU A 307 14.57 5.25 10.69
C LEU A 307 13.86 5.60 11.99
N ASN A 308 14.33 5.07 13.12
CA ASN A 308 13.72 5.35 14.41
C ASN A 308 13.94 6.82 14.83
N GLY A 309 12.91 7.46 15.39
CA GLY A 309 12.99 8.84 15.89
C GLY A 309 12.89 9.94 14.83
N THR A 310 12.53 9.61 13.59
CA THR A 310 12.41 10.56 12.46
C THR A 310 10.98 11.00 12.17
N ILE A 311 9.99 10.30 12.76
CA ILE A 311 8.57 10.58 12.59
C ILE A 311 8.28 12.06 12.89
N GLY A 312 7.68 12.75 11.93
CA GLY A 312 7.31 14.16 12.06
C GLY A 312 8.44 15.16 11.77
N VAL A 313 9.65 14.70 11.44
CA VAL A 313 10.79 15.57 11.10
C VAL A 313 11.13 15.48 9.62
N TYR A 314 11.31 14.26 9.11
CA TYR A 314 11.55 13.97 7.70
C TYR A 314 10.90 12.62 7.33
N ASP A 315 10.59 12.44 6.05
CA ASP A 315 10.14 11.15 5.54
C ASP A 315 11.36 10.27 5.29
N SER A 316 11.56 9.28 6.17
CA SER A 316 12.60 8.26 6.10
C SER A 316 12.04 6.88 5.69
N THR A 317 10.81 6.83 5.17
CA THR A 317 10.18 5.58 4.76
C THR A 317 10.96 4.94 3.62
N SER A 318 11.18 3.64 3.70
CA SER A 318 11.77 2.84 2.63
C SER A 318 11.03 1.52 2.44
N VAL A 319 11.12 1.02 1.22
CA VAL A 319 10.63 -0.30 0.81
C VAL A 319 11.77 -1.02 0.11
N ASP A 320 12.05 -2.24 0.54
CA ASP A 320 12.94 -3.14 -0.18
C ASP A 320 12.18 -4.39 -0.66
N ASP A 321 12.64 -4.91 -1.80
CA ASP A 321 12.03 -5.99 -2.55
C ASP A 321 13.09 -6.99 -3.01
N GLU A 322 12.99 -8.23 -2.53
CA GLU A 322 13.67 -9.38 -3.12
C GLU A 322 12.71 -10.10 -4.05
N ILE A 323 13.03 -10.13 -5.35
CA ILE A 323 12.33 -10.95 -6.33
C ILE A 323 13.30 -11.99 -6.87
N LYS A 324 12.94 -13.27 -6.77
CA LYS A 324 13.76 -14.36 -7.31
C LYS A 324 12.92 -15.50 -7.84
N GLN A 325 13.43 -16.16 -8.87
CA GLN A 325 12.89 -17.43 -9.33
C GLN A 325 13.51 -18.57 -8.52
N VAL A 326 12.66 -19.48 -8.05
CA VAL A 326 13.03 -20.65 -7.27
C VAL A 326 12.40 -21.88 -7.90
N GLN A 327 13.15 -22.97 -7.94
CA GLN A 327 12.57 -24.28 -8.18
C GLN A 327 12.29 -24.93 -6.83
N LEU A 328 11.06 -25.36 -6.64
CA LEU A 328 10.64 -26.02 -5.41
C LEU A 328 10.96 -27.51 -5.47
N GLU A 329 11.40 -28.05 -4.34
CA GLU A 329 11.50 -29.49 -4.11
C GLU A 329 10.10 -30.03 -3.79
N LEU A 330 9.71 -31.09 -4.49
CA LEU A 330 8.48 -31.81 -4.19
C LEU A 330 8.75 -32.83 -3.06
N THR A 331 8.00 -32.71 -1.98
CA THR A 331 8.06 -33.60 -0.81
C THR A 331 6.74 -34.34 -0.64
N GLU A 332 6.69 -35.32 0.28
CA GLU A 332 5.43 -36.01 0.61
C GLU A 332 4.39 -35.05 1.22
N ASP A 333 4.86 -33.98 1.88
CA ASP A 333 4.02 -33.02 2.62
C ASP A 333 3.70 -31.75 1.83
N GLY A 334 4.25 -31.58 0.61
CA GLY A 334 4.03 -30.38 -0.20
C GLY A 334 5.28 -29.92 -0.95
N TYR A 335 5.45 -28.60 -1.04
CA TYR A 335 6.50 -27.94 -1.81
C TYR A 335 7.47 -27.20 -0.89
N LEU A 336 8.76 -27.48 -1.05
CA LEU A 336 9.80 -26.98 -0.18
C LEU A 336 10.83 -26.14 -0.96
N TYR A 337 11.16 -24.99 -0.40
CA TYR A 337 12.36 -24.24 -0.69
C TYR A 337 13.09 -24.02 0.63
N ASN A 338 14.33 -24.51 0.72
CA ASN A 338 15.13 -24.41 1.93
C ASN A 338 16.60 -24.18 1.56
N ILE A 339 17.13 -23.03 1.99
CA ILE A 339 18.57 -22.72 1.83
C ILE A 339 19.26 -22.47 3.17
N ILE A 340 18.55 -22.63 4.30
CA ILE A 340 19.01 -22.17 5.62
C ILE A 340 19.06 -23.27 6.69
N LEU A 341 18.14 -24.24 6.65
CA LEU A 341 18.13 -25.35 7.61
C LEU A 341 18.93 -26.54 7.08
N SER A 342 19.82 -27.08 7.92
CA SER A 342 20.36 -28.44 7.72
C SER A 342 19.37 -29.52 8.20
N GLU A 343 19.61 -30.78 7.82
CA GLU A 343 18.75 -31.92 8.16
C GLU A 343 18.51 -32.11 9.66
N ASN A 344 19.47 -31.69 10.49
CA ASN A 344 19.44 -31.79 11.95
C ASN A 344 18.99 -30.48 12.64
N GLN A 345 18.40 -29.55 11.92
CA GLN A 345 17.90 -28.28 12.45
C GLN A 345 16.39 -28.11 12.27
N MET A 346 15.79 -27.26 13.09
CA MET A 346 14.39 -26.88 13.02
C MET A 346 14.21 -25.41 13.38
N PHE A 347 13.08 -24.83 12.96
CA PHE A 347 12.65 -23.54 13.46
C PHE A 347 11.90 -23.70 14.79
N VAL A 348 12.22 -22.81 15.72
CA VAL A 348 11.49 -22.62 16.98
C VAL A 348 10.94 -21.20 16.96
N MET A 349 9.61 -21.08 16.96
CA MET A 349 8.92 -19.79 16.98
C MET A 349 9.13 -19.11 18.34
N ASP A 350 9.21 -17.78 18.33
CA ASP A 350 9.13 -16.97 19.54
C ASP A 350 7.74 -17.05 20.20
N SER A 351 7.62 -16.44 21.37
CA SER A 351 6.34 -16.38 22.09
C SER A 351 5.26 -15.54 21.41
N TYR A 352 5.63 -14.75 20.40
CA TYR A 352 4.72 -13.88 19.67
C TYR A 352 4.19 -14.52 18.38
N GLY A 353 4.78 -15.64 17.94
CA GLY A 353 4.45 -16.26 16.66
C GLY A 353 4.93 -15.42 15.46
N VAL A 354 6.02 -14.67 15.61
CA VAL A 354 6.53 -13.76 14.57
C VAL A 354 7.98 -14.06 14.20
N GLU A 355 8.87 -14.22 15.19
CA GLU A 355 10.28 -14.51 14.95
C GLU A 355 10.56 -16.01 15.07
N VAL A 356 11.54 -16.50 14.33
CA VAL A 356 12.03 -17.89 14.44
C VAL A 356 13.50 -17.95 14.76
N PHE A 357 13.87 -18.97 15.53
CA PHE A 357 15.24 -19.32 15.83
C PHE A 357 15.56 -20.69 15.24
N ILE A 358 16.81 -20.87 14.79
CA ILE A 358 17.28 -22.16 14.29
C ILE A 358 17.90 -22.93 15.45
N GLU A 359 17.31 -24.07 15.78
CA GLU A 359 17.78 -24.95 16.86
C GLU A 359 18.04 -26.37 16.34
N PRO A 360 18.92 -27.16 17.00
CA PRO A 360 19.08 -28.57 16.69
C PRO A 360 17.79 -29.36 16.91
N ARG A 361 17.50 -30.33 16.03
CA ARG A 361 16.47 -31.35 16.28
C ARG A 361 16.95 -32.27 17.40
N ASN A 362 16.17 -32.37 18.47
CA ASN A 362 16.42 -33.27 19.60
C ASN A 362 16.12 -34.73 19.26
#